data_AF-A0A2V7UY19-F1
#
_entry.id   AF-A0A2V7UY19-F1
#
_cell.length_a   1.000
_cell.length_b   1.000
_cell.length_c   1.000
_cell.angle_alpha   90.00
_cell.angle_beta   90.00
_cell.angle_gamma   90.00
#
_symmetry.space_group_name_H-M   'P 1'
#
loop_
_entity.id
_entity.type
_entity.pdbx_description
1 polymer ?
#
loop_
_entity_poly.entity_id
_entity_poly.type
_entity_poly.pdbx_seq_one_letter_code
_entity_poly.pdbx_strand_id
1 'polypeptide(L)'
;MPTRSGNTGPVGGNNESFNPAGPLNFEQDASNGTFNSLELYQGWIALDHIRGSSFSLKFGRQEIVKGSEMLLGDKDFYNGISHDGVVGHWDWKKLNLDAWYTRPFQSAAVTNIFGTTIPDHQSVNFYGAWAQWNQWASKGMDVAAYAMLYDDGTQAITPSRRAFWTLGGRTGRNVTGKNGFNWNAELAWQTGDQQDVRAGSTLGDTIKIKATGFEGMIGYNLHSGSTDQQFQVSYARASGDDDATDGDAKAFDPLFQDSHDRYGFADLFNFSDLVSISAGYHII
;
A
#
# COMPACT_ATOMS: atom_id res chain seq x y z
N MET A 1 -24.23 2.68 17.58
CA MET A 1 -25.06 3.01 16.39
C MET A 1 -25.23 4.51 16.31
N PRO A 2 -24.65 5.18 15.31
CA PRO A 2 -25.12 6.50 14.91
C PRO A 2 -25.61 6.51 13.46
N THR A 3 -26.66 7.29 13.28
CA THR A 3 -27.52 7.41 12.12
C THR A 3 -27.01 8.41 11.10
N ARG A 4 -27.18 8.07 9.82
CA ARG A 4 -26.91 8.89 8.64
C ARG A 4 -27.82 10.13 8.62
N SER A 5 -27.22 11.32 8.71
CA SER A 5 -27.89 12.59 8.42
C SER A 5 -27.51 13.04 7.02
N GLY A 6 -28.47 13.04 6.11
CA GLY A 6 -28.31 13.69 4.81
C GLY A 6 -28.26 15.20 4.99
N ASN A 7 -27.41 15.88 4.23
CA ASN A 7 -27.81 17.18 3.70
C ASN A 7 -27.09 17.51 2.40
N THR A 8 -27.84 18.25 1.61
CA THR A 8 -27.65 18.75 0.25
C THR A 8 -26.36 19.54 0.05
N GLY A 9 -25.65 19.28 -1.05
CA GLY A 9 -24.54 20.14 -1.49
C GLY A 9 -25.02 21.49 -2.04
N PRO A 10 -24.09 22.40 -2.34
CA PRO A 10 -24.26 23.38 -3.38
C PRO A 10 -23.38 23.05 -4.60
N VAL A 11 -24.01 23.26 -5.76
CA VAL A 11 -23.50 23.26 -7.12
C VAL A 11 -22.51 24.41 -7.33
N GLY A 12 -21.47 24.19 -8.14
CA GLY A 12 -20.90 25.25 -8.98
C GLY A 12 -19.38 25.29 -9.07
N GLY A 13 -18.86 25.06 -10.28
CA GLY A 13 -17.54 25.52 -10.69
C GLY A 13 -16.82 24.55 -11.62
N ASN A 14 -17.03 24.71 -12.92
CA ASN A 14 -16.12 24.17 -13.93
C ASN A 14 -14.72 24.70 -13.63
N ASN A 15 -13.74 23.82 -13.40
CA ASN A 15 -12.35 24.23 -13.36
C ASN A 15 -11.58 23.40 -14.39
N GLU A 16 -11.00 24.13 -15.34
CA GLU A 16 -10.28 23.59 -16.47
C GLU A 16 -9.05 22.80 -16.01
N SER A 17 -8.85 21.66 -16.68
CA SER A 17 -7.64 20.84 -16.77
C SER A 17 -6.45 21.29 -15.92
N PHE A 18 -6.37 20.70 -14.72
CA PHE A 18 -5.13 20.56 -13.96
C PHE A 18 -4.61 19.14 -14.21
N ASN A 19 -3.49 19.00 -14.91
CA ASN A 19 -2.84 17.73 -15.18
C ASN A 19 -1.46 17.72 -14.49
N PRO A 20 -1.34 17.26 -13.24
CA PRO A 20 -0.05 16.94 -12.66
C PRO A 20 0.38 15.55 -13.14
N ALA A 21 1.53 15.47 -13.80
CA ALA A 21 2.19 14.22 -14.14
C ALA A 21 2.64 13.50 -12.85
N GLY A 22 1.74 12.69 -12.32
CA GLY A 22 1.92 11.74 -11.22
C GLY A 22 0.70 10.80 -11.24
N PRO A 23 0.76 9.60 -10.68
CA PRO A 23 -0.42 8.75 -10.61
C PRO A 23 -1.50 9.48 -9.80
N LEU A 24 -2.52 9.97 -10.50
CA LEU A 24 -3.76 10.43 -9.89
C LEU A 24 -4.41 9.21 -9.26
N ASN A 25 -4.21 8.99 -7.96
CA ASN A 25 -4.98 8.03 -7.18
C ASN A 25 -6.40 8.54 -6.88
N PHE A 26 -7.04 9.20 -7.84
CA PHE A 26 -8.49 9.20 -7.88
C PHE A 26 -8.85 7.95 -8.65
N GLU A 27 -9.24 6.90 -7.93
CA GLU A 27 -10.11 5.88 -8.52
C GLU A 27 -11.35 6.63 -9.00
N GLN A 28 -11.32 7.05 -10.27
CA GLN A 28 -12.53 7.33 -10.99
C GLN A 28 -13.22 5.98 -11.09
N ASP A 29 -14.15 5.74 -10.17
CA ASP A 29 -15.19 4.78 -10.38
C ASP A 29 -15.91 5.20 -11.67
N ALA A 30 -15.48 4.62 -12.79
CA ALA A 30 -16.14 4.75 -14.08
C ALA A 30 -17.45 3.95 -14.10
N SER A 31 -17.93 3.46 -12.95
CA SER A 31 -19.33 3.11 -12.81
C SER A 31 -20.15 4.39 -13.00
N ASN A 32 -20.82 4.47 -14.15
CA ASN A 32 -21.94 5.37 -14.34
C ASN A 32 -22.99 5.08 -13.25
N GLY A 33 -22.87 5.76 -12.10
CA GLY A 33 -23.91 5.93 -11.09
C GLY A 33 -24.66 4.68 -10.65
N THR A 34 -24.03 3.50 -10.66
CA THR A 34 -24.70 2.27 -10.25
C THR A 34 -24.44 2.03 -8.78
N PHE A 35 -25.12 2.80 -7.92
CA PHE A 35 -25.20 2.53 -6.49
C PHE A 35 -26.02 1.24 -6.29
N ASN A 36 -25.37 0.07 -6.43
CA ASN A 36 -25.75 -1.26 -5.91
C ASN A 36 -25.09 -2.39 -6.76
N SER A 37 -23.76 -2.45 -6.81
CA SER A 37 -23.06 -3.69 -7.17
C SER A 37 -22.80 -4.49 -5.89
N LEU A 38 -23.30 -5.73 -5.83
CA LEU A 38 -22.80 -6.71 -4.87
C LEU A 38 -21.50 -7.27 -5.43
N GLU A 39 -20.41 -7.05 -4.71
CA GLU A 39 -19.08 -7.53 -5.07
C GLU A 39 -18.54 -8.53 -4.03
N LEU A 40 -17.89 -9.59 -4.51
CA LEU A 40 -17.18 -10.53 -3.64
C LEU A 40 -15.84 -9.92 -3.23
N TYR A 41 -15.77 -9.44 -1.99
CA TYR A 41 -14.58 -8.81 -1.43
C TYR A 41 -13.46 -9.82 -1.08
N GLN A 42 -13.80 -10.91 -0.41
CA GLN A 42 -12.87 -12.00 -0.09
C GLN A 42 -13.53 -13.36 -0.27
N GLY A 43 -12.74 -14.35 -0.66
CA GLY A 43 -13.17 -15.73 -0.85
C GLY A 43 -11.97 -16.64 -1.08
N TRP A 44 -11.60 -17.42 -0.06
CA TRP A 44 -10.40 -18.23 -0.08
C TRP A 44 -10.57 -19.55 0.69
N ILE A 45 -9.64 -20.48 0.44
CA ILE A 45 -9.50 -21.73 1.15
C ILE A 45 -8.08 -21.76 1.76
N ALA A 46 -7.97 -22.17 3.02
CA ALA A 46 -6.69 -22.37 3.69
C ALA A 46 -6.48 -23.84 4.07
N LEU A 47 -5.23 -24.27 3.96
CA LEU A 47 -4.72 -25.55 4.40
C LEU A 47 -3.66 -25.27 5.47
N ASP A 48 -4.02 -25.50 6.72
CA ASP A 48 -3.13 -25.21 7.85
C ASP A 48 -2.24 -26.39 8.21
N HIS A 49 -0.97 -26.10 8.53
CA HIS A 49 0.01 -27.08 9.01
C HIS A 49 0.02 -28.37 8.17
N ILE A 50 0.24 -28.22 6.87
CA ILE A 50 0.12 -29.31 5.89
C ILE A 50 1.00 -30.48 6.34
N ARG A 51 0.36 -31.63 6.63
CA ARG A 51 0.99 -32.86 7.14
C ARG A 51 1.74 -32.67 8.48
N GLY A 52 1.27 -31.76 9.33
CA GLY A 52 1.88 -31.44 10.62
C GLY A 52 3.18 -30.63 10.51
N SER A 53 3.46 -30.03 9.34
CA SER A 53 4.62 -29.15 9.15
C SER A 53 4.33 -27.72 9.64
N SER A 54 5.37 -26.88 9.71
CA SER A 54 5.26 -25.43 9.92
C SER A 54 4.64 -24.66 8.75
N PHE A 55 4.21 -25.35 7.69
CA PHE A 55 3.76 -24.72 6.45
C PHE A 55 2.23 -24.71 6.34
N SER A 56 1.68 -23.53 6.08
CA SER A 56 0.28 -23.31 5.73
C SER A 56 0.17 -22.66 4.36
N LEU A 57 -0.93 -22.91 3.65
CA LEU A 57 -1.19 -22.36 2.33
C LEU A 57 -2.61 -21.79 2.26
N LYS A 58 -2.75 -20.55 1.79
CA LYS A 58 -4.03 -19.88 1.54
C LYS A 58 -4.15 -19.54 0.06
N PHE A 59 -5.23 -19.94 -0.60
CA PHE A 59 -5.48 -19.66 -2.01
C PHE A 59 -6.89 -19.10 -2.25
N GLY A 60 -6.99 -18.12 -3.15
CA GLY A 60 -8.23 -17.39 -3.47
C GLY A 60 -8.06 -15.88 -3.32
N ARG A 61 -9.19 -15.17 -3.25
CA ARG A 61 -9.27 -13.72 -3.06
C ARG A 61 -9.11 -13.37 -1.60
N GLN A 62 -8.09 -12.60 -1.25
CA GLN A 62 -7.70 -12.35 0.14
C GLN A 62 -6.98 -11.01 0.29
N GLU A 63 -7.03 -10.42 1.47
CA GLU A 63 -6.13 -9.30 1.80
C GLU A 63 -4.71 -9.80 2.07
N ILE A 64 -3.75 -8.91 1.84
CA ILE A 64 -2.37 -9.04 2.29
C ILE A 64 -2.04 -7.78 3.08
N VAL A 65 -2.19 -7.85 4.39
CA VAL A 65 -1.90 -6.74 5.32
C VAL A 65 -0.58 -7.02 6.02
N LYS A 66 0.37 -6.07 5.97
CA LYS A 66 1.70 -6.21 6.58
C LYS A 66 2.23 -4.90 7.15
N GLY A 67 3.04 -5.04 8.19
CA GLY A 67 3.82 -3.93 8.74
C GLY A 67 2.96 -2.85 9.36
N SER A 68 3.28 -1.58 9.07
CA SER A 68 2.47 -0.42 9.44
C SER A 68 1.44 -0.10 8.37
N GLU A 69 1.24 -0.99 7.40
CA GLU A 69 0.40 -0.78 6.22
C GLU A 69 0.91 0.35 5.31
N MET A 70 2.19 0.74 5.48
CA MET A 70 2.88 1.70 4.61
C MET A 70 2.88 1.27 3.15
N LEU A 71 2.93 -0.05 2.89
CA LEU A 71 2.97 -0.63 1.54
C LEU A 71 1.85 -1.65 1.25
N LEU A 72 1.35 -2.30 2.31
CA LEU A 72 0.43 -3.43 2.24
C LEU A 72 -0.63 -3.28 3.33
N GLY A 73 -1.73 -2.62 3.00
CA GLY A 73 -2.90 -2.42 3.85
C GLY A 73 -4.15 -3.05 3.24
N ASP A 74 -5.27 -2.93 3.96
CA ASP A 74 -6.58 -3.36 3.52
C ASP A 74 -7.50 -2.21 3.10
N LYS A 75 -7.16 -0.93 3.34
CA LYS A 75 -7.98 0.24 3.01
C LYS A 75 -9.38 0.15 3.62
N ASP A 76 -9.42 -0.03 4.94
CA ASP A 76 -10.63 -0.35 5.70
C ASP A 76 -11.75 0.71 5.61
N PHE A 77 -11.40 1.96 5.31
CA PHE A 77 -12.34 3.07 5.10
C PHE A 77 -13.00 3.06 3.70
N TYR A 78 -12.39 2.41 2.72
CA TYR A 78 -12.79 2.41 1.31
C TYR A 78 -13.37 1.04 0.88
N ASN A 79 -13.36 0.76 -0.42
CA ASN A 79 -13.79 -0.55 -0.98
C ASN A 79 -12.83 -1.70 -0.63
N GLY A 80 -11.75 -1.40 0.09
CA GLY A 80 -10.69 -2.29 0.50
C GLY A 80 -9.78 -2.79 -0.63
N ILE A 81 -8.64 -3.42 -0.28
CA ILE A 81 -7.71 -4.01 -1.25
C ILE A 81 -7.64 -5.52 -1.08
N SER A 82 -8.14 -6.24 -2.08
CA SER A 82 -8.03 -7.69 -2.16
C SER A 82 -7.10 -8.14 -3.29
N HIS A 83 -6.53 -9.32 -3.11
CA HIS A 83 -5.58 -9.94 -4.01
C HIS A 83 -6.05 -11.35 -4.35
N ASP A 84 -6.13 -11.66 -5.64
CA ASP A 84 -6.41 -13.00 -6.13
C ASP A 84 -5.09 -13.78 -6.26
N GLY A 85 -4.92 -14.86 -5.51
CA GLY A 85 -3.73 -15.70 -5.68
C GLY A 85 -3.44 -16.65 -4.53
N VAL A 86 -2.15 -16.90 -4.30
CA VAL A 86 -1.66 -17.86 -3.32
C VAL A 86 -0.70 -17.18 -2.33
N VAL A 87 -0.84 -17.53 -1.07
CA VAL A 87 0.03 -17.09 0.03
C VAL A 87 0.47 -18.33 0.81
N GLY A 88 1.78 -18.56 0.85
CA GLY A 88 2.41 -19.55 1.69
C GLY A 88 2.92 -18.91 2.98
N HIS A 89 2.72 -19.59 4.10
CA HIS A 89 3.15 -19.17 5.42
C HIS A 89 4.01 -20.25 6.08
N TRP A 90 5.18 -19.88 6.59
CA TRP A 90 6.05 -20.74 7.38
C TRP A 90 6.21 -20.19 8.79
N ASP A 91 5.73 -20.93 9.78
CA ASP A 91 5.87 -20.61 11.21
C ASP A 91 7.04 -21.40 11.83
N TRP A 92 8.22 -20.80 11.84
CA TRP A 92 9.37 -21.34 12.55
C TRP A 92 9.58 -20.62 13.88
N LYS A 93 10.16 -21.34 14.85
CA LYS A 93 10.38 -20.86 16.22
C LYS A 93 11.00 -19.45 16.36
N LYS A 94 11.85 -19.03 15.42
CA LYS A 94 12.53 -17.72 15.45
C LYS A 94 12.16 -16.79 14.31
N LEU A 95 11.39 -17.27 13.33
CA LEU A 95 11.17 -16.59 12.06
C LEU A 95 9.82 -17.04 11.49
N ASN A 96 8.95 -16.08 11.22
CA ASN A 96 7.83 -16.27 10.31
C ASN A 96 8.23 -15.79 8.92
N LEU A 97 7.88 -16.56 7.90
CA LEU A 97 8.04 -16.18 6.52
C LEU A 97 6.70 -16.30 5.82
N ASP A 98 6.27 -15.21 5.19
CA ASP A 98 5.21 -15.24 4.19
C ASP A 98 5.83 -15.10 2.81
N ALA A 99 5.32 -15.84 1.83
CA ALA A 99 5.63 -15.62 0.44
C ALA A 99 4.35 -15.73 -0.38
N TRP A 100 4.21 -14.89 -1.41
CA TRP A 100 3.00 -14.85 -2.19
C TRP A 100 3.25 -14.66 -3.68
N TYR A 101 2.28 -15.13 -4.45
CA TYR A 101 2.07 -14.76 -5.83
C TYR A 101 0.59 -14.42 -5.98
N THR A 102 0.31 -13.19 -6.35
CA THR A 102 -1.05 -12.67 -6.45
C THR A 102 -1.20 -11.71 -7.60
N ARG A 103 -2.45 -11.39 -7.92
CA ARG A 103 -2.83 -10.27 -8.76
C ARG A 103 -3.76 -9.38 -7.94
N PRO A 104 -3.49 -8.07 -7.85
CA PRO A 104 -4.40 -7.18 -7.16
C PRO A 104 -5.75 -7.14 -7.89
N PHE A 105 -6.83 -7.04 -7.12
CA PHE A 105 -8.15 -6.85 -7.70
C PHE A 105 -8.23 -5.45 -8.33
N GLN A 106 -8.61 -5.38 -9.61
CA GLN A 106 -8.79 -4.14 -10.36
C GLN A 106 -10.25 -4.03 -10.80
N SER A 107 -10.95 -2.99 -10.33
CA SER A 107 -12.28 -2.60 -10.82
C SER A 107 -12.20 -2.14 -12.29
N ALA A 108 -13.26 -2.38 -13.06
CA ALA A 108 -13.20 -2.54 -14.51
C ALA A 108 -12.96 -1.27 -15.36
N ALA A 109 -12.02 -1.43 -16.30
CA ALA A 109 -11.97 -0.93 -17.68
C ALA A 109 -11.70 0.56 -17.96
N VAL A 110 -10.62 0.79 -18.72
CA VAL A 110 -10.37 2.04 -19.44
C VAL A 110 -11.34 2.16 -20.61
N THR A 111 -12.07 3.27 -20.69
CA THR A 111 -12.97 3.56 -21.82
C THR A 111 -12.14 4.07 -23.01
N ASN A 112 -12.00 3.26 -24.07
CA ASN A 112 -11.39 3.73 -25.32
C ASN A 112 -12.42 4.55 -26.12
N ILE A 113 -11.98 5.61 -26.79
CA ILE A 113 -12.74 6.50 -27.70
C ILE A 113 -13.44 5.74 -28.85
N PHE A 114 -13.08 4.47 -29.07
CA PHE A 114 -13.68 3.57 -30.06
C PHE A 114 -14.63 2.50 -29.48
N GLY A 115 -15.12 2.67 -28.25
CA GLY A 115 -16.29 1.93 -27.76
C GLY A 115 -16.10 0.43 -27.53
N THR A 116 -14.85 -0.05 -27.44
CA THR A 116 -14.56 -1.42 -27.02
C THR A 116 -13.97 -1.39 -25.62
N THR A 117 -14.78 -1.79 -24.63
CA THR A 117 -14.33 -2.10 -23.28
C THR A 117 -13.50 -3.36 -23.36
N ILE A 118 -12.17 -3.25 -23.37
CA ILE A 118 -11.31 -4.41 -23.12
C ILE A 118 -11.15 -4.47 -21.61
N PRO A 119 -11.65 -5.52 -20.94
CA PRO A 119 -11.44 -5.68 -19.52
C PRO A 119 -9.94 -5.90 -19.28
N ASP A 120 -9.23 -4.87 -18.84
CA ASP A 120 -7.84 -4.98 -18.40
C ASP A 120 -7.84 -5.44 -16.94
N HIS A 121 -8.02 -6.75 -16.75
CA HIS A 121 -8.07 -7.37 -15.42
C HIS A 121 -6.91 -8.34 -15.18
N GLN A 122 -5.82 -8.25 -15.96
CA GLN A 122 -4.83 -9.35 -16.00
C GLN A 122 -3.36 -8.92 -16.14
N SER A 123 -3.04 -7.63 -16.21
CA SER A 123 -1.66 -7.20 -16.52
C SER A 123 -0.71 -7.26 -15.33
N VAL A 124 -1.20 -7.06 -14.09
CA VAL A 124 -0.33 -6.96 -12.91
C VAL A 124 -0.11 -8.31 -12.24
N ASN A 125 1.16 -8.69 -12.10
CA ASN A 125 1.62 -9.77 -11.24
C ASN A 125 2.34 -9.17 -10.03
N PHE A 126 1.95 -9.61 -8.85
CA PHE A 126 2.52 -9.16 -7.59
C PHE A 126 3.09 -10.35 -6.81
N TYR A 127 4.41 -10.32 -6.63
CA TYR A 127 5.16 -11.32 -5.87
C TYR A 127 5.72 -10.66 -4.63
N GLY A 128 5.87 -11.43 -3.56
CA GLY A 128 6.64 -10.92 -2.44
C GLY A 128 6.97 -11.96 -1.41
N ALA A 129 7.89 -11.57 -0.53
CA ALA A 129 8.29 -12.31 0.64
C ALA A 129 8.44 -11.34 1.81
N TRP A 130 7.97 -11.79 2.98
CA TRP A 130 8.01 -11.03 4.22
C TRP A 130 8.55 -11.91 5.34
N ALA A 131 9.70 -11.53 5.89
CA ALA A 131 10.40 -12.25 6.94
C ALA A 131 10.28 -11.48 8.26
N GLN A 132 9.68 -12.10 9.29
CA GLN A 132 9.48 -11.50 10.61
C GLN A 132 10.20 -12.29 11.71
N TRP A 133 11.06 -11.64 12.47
CA TRP A 133 11.89 -12.29 13.49
C TRP A 133 11.19 -12.39 14.85
N ASN A 134 10.49 -13.50 15.08
CA ASN A 134 9.75 -13.80 16.31
C ASN A 134 10.60 -13.80 17.59
N GLN A 135 11.92 -14.00 17.48
CA GLN A 135 12.81 -13.98 18.64
C GLN A 135 12.78 -12.64 19.41
N TRP A 136 12.40 -11.54 18.74
CA TRP A 136 12.25 -10.21 19.33
C TRP A 136 10.84 -9.93 19.85
N ALA A 137 9.85 -10.72 19.44
CA ALA A 137 8.46 -10.58 19.89
C ALA A 137 8.33 -10.74 21.41
N SER A 138 9.11 -11.65 22.02
CA SER A 138 9.18 -11.81 23.48
C SER A 138 9.62 -10.54 24.24
N LYS A 139 10.28 -9.59 23.56
CA LYS A 139 10.70 -8.29 24.10
C LYS A 139 9.73 -7.16 23.72
N GLY A 140 8.57 -7.49 23.13
CA GLY A 140 7.59 -6.54 22.60
C GLY A 140 8.06 -5.83 21.34
N MET A 141 9.07 -6.37 20.65
CA MET A 141 9.63 -5.78 19.43
C MET A 141 9.16 -6.55 18.21
N ASP A 142 8.73 -5.80 17.20
CA ASP A 142 8.49 -6.28 15.85
C ASP A 142 9.70 -5.92 14.98
N VAL A 143 10.22 -6.88 14.23
CA VAL A 143 11.34 -6.69 13.32
C VAL A 143 11.06 -7.53 12.09
N ALA A 144 11.03 -6.88 10.92
CA ALA A 144 10.79 -7.56 9.66
C ALA A 144 11.60 -6.97 8.51
N ALA A 145 11.79 -7.77 7.47
CA ALA A 145 12.39 -7.37 6.20
C ALA A 145 11.57 -7.98 5.07
N TYR A 146 11.55 -7.30 3.93
CA TYR A 146 10.73 -7.71 2.81
C TYR A 146 11.37 -7.43 1.46
N ALA A 147 10.94 -8.21 0.48
CA ALA A 147 11.23 -8.02 -0.92
C ALA A 147 9.96 -8.32 -1.72
N MET A 148 9.55 -7.39 -2.57
CA MET A 148 8.33 -7.49 -3.37
C MET A 148 8.64 -7.10 -4.81
N LEU A 149 8.04 -7.78 -5.77
CA LEU A 149 8.11 -7.46 -7.20
C LEU A 149 6.72 -7.11 -7.68
N TYR A 150 6.57 -5.88 -8.17
CA TYR A 150 5.42 -5.43 -8.93
C TYR A 150 5.78 -5.50 -10.40
N ASP A 151 5.00 -6.23 -11.20
CA ASP A 151 5.22 -6.40 -12.63
C ASP A 151 3.90 -6.19 -13.39
N ASP A 152 3.76 -5.02 -14.00
CA ASP A 152 2.66 -4.67 -14.88
C ASP A 152 3.05 -4.96 -16.34
N GLY A 153 2.46 -6.03 -16.86
CA GLY A 153 2.71 -6.58 -18.19
C GLY A 153 2.23 -5.66 -19.32
N THR A 154 2.85 -5.84 -20.48
CA THR A 154 2.60 -5.00 -21.66
C THR A 154 1.24 -5.31 -22.29
N GLN A 155 0.33 -4.35 -22.32
CA GLN A 155 -0.81 -4.34 -23.25
C GLN A 155 -0.29 -3.89 -24.63
N ALA A 156 -0.67 -4.57 -25.71
CA ALA A 156 -0.21 -4.27 -27.07
C ALA A 156 -0.58 -2.86 -27.58
N ILE A 157 -1.38 -2.12 -26.82
CA ILE A 157 -1.93 -0.80 -27.14
C ILE A 157 -1.77 0.23 -26.01
N THR A 158 -1.20 -0.14 -24.85
CA THR A 158 -1.02 0.79 -23.72
C THR A 158 0.45 0.83 -23.27
N PRO A 159 1.10 2.01 -23.30
CA PRO A 159 2.52 2.17 -23.07
C PRO A 159 2.91 2.26 -21.58
N SER A 160 2.27 1.51 -20.69
CA SER A 160 2.46 1.64 -19.23
C SER A 160 3.21 0.47 -18.61
N ARG A 161 4.16 -0.17 -19.33
CA ARG A 161 4.95 -1.26 -18.75
C ARG A 161 5.73 -0.75 -17.54
N ARG A 162 5.59 -1.40 -16.40
CA ARG A 162 6.32 -1.05 -15.18
C ARG A 162 6.66 -2.29 -14.35
N ALA A 163 7.94 -2.53 -14.12
CA ALA A 163 8.41 -3.65 -13.32
C ALA A 163 9.48 -3.18 -12.33
N PHE A 164 9.21 -3.31 -11.03
CA PHE A 164 10.15 -2.90 -10.00
C PHE A 164 10.08 -3.75 -8.74
N TRP A 165 11.25 -3.87 -8.13
CA TRP A 165 11.43 -4.41 -6.80
C TRP A 165 11.19 -3.33 -5.76
N THR A 166 10.53 -3.68 -4.67
CA THR A 166 10.49 -2.92 -3.43
C THR A 166 11.18 -3.74 -2.35
N LEU A 167 12.30 -3.23 -1.84
CA LEU A 167 13.10 -3.85 -0.78
C LEU A 167 13.05 -2.98 0.46
N GLY A 168 12.88 -3.58 1.63
CA GLY A 168 12.77 -2.78 2.83
C GLY A 168 12.77 -3.56 4.11
N GLY A 169 12.54 -2.85 5.19
CA GLY A 169 12.46 -3.42 6.51
C GLY A 169 11.83 -2.47 7.51
N ARG A 170 11.42 -3.05 8.63
CA ARG A 170 10.76 -2.33 9.70
C ARG A 170 11.21 -2.79 11.07
N THR A 171 11.05 -1.89 12.02
CA THR A 171 11.11 -2.18 13.44
C THR A 171 10.02 -1.43 14.17
N GLY A 172 9.41 -2.08 15.16
CA GLY A 172 8.40 -1.46 15.99
C GLY A 172 8.49 -1.95 17.42
N ARG A 173 8.00 -1.14 18.34
CA ARG A 173 7.76 -1.53 19.71
C ARG A 173 6.58 -0.73 20.25
N ASN A 174 5.62 -1.44 20.83
CA ASN A 174 4.52 -0.83 21.54
C ASN A 174 4.57 -1.23 23.03
N VAL A 175 4.38 -0.26 23.89
CA VAL A 175 4.38 -0.37 25.35
C VAL A 175 3.02 0.10 25.84
N THR A 176 2.34 -0.81 26.53
CA THR A 176 1.02 -0.60 27.15
C THR A 176 1.09 -1.09 28.59
N GLY A 177 0.35 -0.46 29.50
CA GLY A 177 0.27 -0.81 30.92
C GLY A 177 1.50 -0.45 31.75
N LYS A 178 2.44 0.34 31.19
CA LYS A 178 3.66 0.79 31.88
C LYS A 178 4.30 1.97 31.18
N ASN A 179 5.12 2.72 31.90
CA ASN A 179 5.89 3.81 31.30
C ASN A 179 6.96 3.30 30.34
N GLY A 180 7.10 3.92 29.17
CA GLY A 180 8.18 3.58 28.25
C GLY A 180 8.04 4.15 26.85
N PHE A 181 9.10 4.00 26.06
CA PHE A 181 9.13 4.45 24.66
C PHE A 181 8.43 3.47 23.73
N ASN A 182 7.64 4.05 22.84
CA ASN A 182 7.03 3.43 21.68
C ASN A 182 7.76 3.92 20.42
N TRP A 183 7.89 3.05 19.43
CA TRP A 183 8.33 3.47 18.12
C TRP A 183 7.78 2.56 17.03
N ASN A 184 7.76 3.09 15.83
CA ASN A 184 7.59 2.37 14.58
C ASN A 184 8.52 3.02 13.57
N ALA A 185 9.22 2.24 12.77
CA ALA A 185 10.04 2.75 11.69
C ALA A 185 10.00 1.72 10.55
N GLU A 186 9.68 2.17 9.35
CA GLU A 186 9.62 1.37 8.15
C GLU A 186 10.29 2.14 7.01
N LEU A 187 11.15 1.45 6.26
CA LEU A 187 11.88 2.01 5.14
C LEU A 187 11.76 1.09 3.94
N ALA A 188 11.68 1.69 2.75
CA ALA A 188 11.58 1.01 1.48
C ALA A 188 12.45 1.69 0.42
N TRP A 189 13.04 0.88 -0.45
CA TRP A 189 13.73 1.29 -1.67
C TRP A 189 13.12 0.56 -2.85
N GLN A 190 12.70 1.31 -3.85
CA GLN A 190 12.24 0.82 -5.15
C GLN A 190 13.30 0.93 -6.25
N THR A 191 13.49 -0.16 -6.99
CA THR A 191 14.35 -0.18 -8.17
C THR A 191 13.80 -1.07 -9.27
N GLY A 192 13.97 -0.65 -10.52
CA GLY A 192 13.42 -1.36 -11.66
C GLY A 192 13.38 -0.48 -12.89
N ASP A 193 12.44 -0.78 -13.77
CA ASP A 193 12.26 -0.11 -15.05
C ASP A 193 10.78 0.22 -15.27
N GLN A 194 10.52 1.40 -15.83
CA GLN A 194 9.21 1.74 -16.37
C GLN A 194 9.35 2.29 -17.77
N GLN A 195 8.29 2.17 -18.55
CA GLN A 195 8.24 2.73 -19.88
C GLN A 195 8.44 4.24 -19.84
N ASP A 196 9.28 4.72 -20.75
CA ASP A 196 9.47 6.14 -20.96
C ASP A 196 8.26 6.72 -21.71
N VAL A 197 7.51 7.58 -21.03
CA VAL A 197 6.33 8.27 -21.57
C VAL A 197 6.63 9.71 -21.98
N ARG A 198 7.90 10.12 -21.96
CA ARG A 198 8.31 11.49 -22.32
C ARG A 198 8.13 11.73 -23.82
N ALA A 199 7.88 12.99 -24.17
CA ALA A 199 7.71 13.39 -25.57
C ALA A 199 9.00 13.12 -26.36
N GLY A 200 8.88 12.31 -27.42
CA GLY A 200 10.02 11.90 -28.26
C GLY A 200 10.59 10.51 -27.95
N SER A 201 10.11 9.85 -26.90
CA SER A 201 10.47 8.47 -26.58
C SER A 201 9.76 7.48 -27.50
N THR A 202 10.44 6.39 -27.85
CA THR A 202 9.93 5.31 -28.70
C THR A 202 9.23 4.25 -27.84
N LEU A 203 8.25 3.55 -28.42
CA LEU A 203 7.65 2.38 -27.78
C LEU A 203 8.74 1.35 -27.41
N GLY A 204 8.88 1.06 -26.13
CA GLY A 204 9.89 0.15 -25.59
C GLY A 204 11.08 0.84 -24.93
N ASP A 205 11.23 2.17 -25.08
CA ASP A 205 12.18 2.94 -24.28
C ASP A 205 11.78 2.87 -22.80
N THR A 206 12.77 2.77 -21.92
CA THR A 206 12.56 2.63 -20.47
C THR A 206 13.42 3.61 -19.69
N ILE A 207 12.87 4.12 -18.60
CA ILE A 207 13.56 4.89 -17.57
C ILE A 207 13.71 4.07 -16.28
N LYS A 208 14.73 4.40 -15.48
CA LYS A 208 15.10 3.62 -14.30
C LYS A 208 14.33 4.10 -13.07
N ILE A 209 13.67 3.18 -12.37
CA ILE A 209 13.04 3.48 -11.07
C ILE A 209 14.12 3.53 -10.00
N LYS A 210 14.15 4.63 -9.23
CA LYS A 210 15.04 4.86 -8.09
C LYS A 210 14.30 5.69 -7.04
N ALA A 211 13.45 5.04 -6.26
CA ALA A 211 12.65 5.74 -5.26
C ALA A 211 12.88 5.18 -3.85
N THR A 212 12.59 6.01 -2.84
CA THR A 212 12.72 5.67 -1.43
C THR A 212 11.53 6.18 -0.64
N GLY A 213 11.07 5.39 0.31
CA GLY A 213 9.99 5.72 1.22
C GLY A 213 10.42 5.43 2.65
N PHE A 214 10.04 6.30 3.58
CA PHE A 214 10.27 6.13 5.00
C PHE A 214 9.08 6.63 5.80
N GLU A 215 8.64 5.84 6.77
CA GLU A 215 7.72 6.25 7.82
C GLU A 215 8.29 5.91 9.19
N GLY A 216 8.16 6.85 10.12
CA GLY A 216 8.61 6.67 11.48
C GLY A 216 7.68 7.36 12.48
N MET A 217 7.55 6.74 13.65
CA MET A 217 6.92 7.31 14.82
C MET A 217 7.82 7.03 16.02
N ILE A 218 7.99 8.04 16.87
CA ILE A 218 8.53 7.86 18.22
C ILE A 218 7.56 8.49 19.21
N GLY A 219 7.34 7.79 20.32
CA GLY A 219 6.45 8.26 21.36
C GLY A 219 6.83 7.75 22.73
N TYR A 220 6.13 8.26 23.73
CA TYR A 220 6.27 7.82 25.12
C TYR A 220 4.90 7.53 25.70
N ASN A 221 4.74 6.32 26.25
CA ASN A 221 3.58 5.91 27.01
C ASN A 221 3.77 6.33 28.49
N LEU A 222 2.81 7.07 29.02
CA LEU A 222 2.67 7.39 30.44
C LEU A 222 1.49 6.58 30.99
N HIS A 223 1.82 5.55 31.76
CA HIS A 223 0.84 4.74 32.47
C HIS A 223 0.52 5.37 33.83
N SER A 224 -0.75 5.69 34.06
CA SER A 224 -1.22 6.20 35.35
C SER A 224 -2.57 5.58 35.71
N GLY A 225 -2.59 4.80 36.80
CA GLY A 225 -3.79 4.11 37.24
C GLY A 225 -4.23 3.03 36.25
N SER A 226 -5.41 3.18 35.67
CA SER A 226 -5.98 2.26 34.68
C SER A 226 -5.90 2.80 33.25
N THR A 227 -5.11 3.84 33.01
CA THR A 227 -5.11 4.58 31.76
C THR A 227 -3.69 4.78 31.24
N ASP A 228 -3.54 4.61 29.94
CA ASP A 228 -2.31 4.90 29.21
C ASP A 228 -2.47 6.22 28.44
N GLN A 229 -1.53 7.13 28.62
CA GLN A 229 -1.46 8.41 27.91
C GLN A 229 -0.25 8.39 27.00
N GLN A 230 -0.47 8.45 25.68
CA GLN A 230 0.61 8.37 24.71
C GLN A 230 0.81 9.70 24.01
N PHE A 231 2.06 10.18 24.02
CA PHE A 231 2.52 11.32 23.24
C PHE A 231 3.42 10.82 22.13
N GLN A 232 3.21 11.26 20.90
CA GLN A 232 3.99 10.79 19.75
C GLN A 232 4.28 11.89 18.75
N VAL A 233 5.39 11.71 18.03
CA VAL A 233 5.75 12.47 16.84
C VAL A 233 5.95 11.47 15.72
N SER A 234 5.32 11.73 14.58
CA SER A 234 5.47 10.94 13.37
C SER A 234 6.12 11.77 12.27
N TYR A 235 6.92 11.09 11.45
CA TYR A 235 7.60 11.64 10.29
C TYR A 235 7.43 10.67 9.13
N ALA A 236 7.04 11.18 7.97
CA ALA A 236 6.98 10.40 6.75
C ALA A 236 7.69 11.16 5.61
N ARG A 237 8.42 10.43 4.78
CA ARG A 237 9.03 10.97 3.56
C ARG A 237 8.98 9.94 2.44
N ALA A 238 8.43 10.37 1.31
CA ALA A 238 8.45 9.65 0.05
C ALA A 238 9.21 10.49 -0.97
N SER A 239 10.14 9.88 -1.72
CA SER A 239 10.84 10.60 -2.78
C SER A 239 9.89 11.03 -3.89
N GLY A 240 10.23 12.15 -4.52
CA GLY A 240 9.58 12.71 -5.69
C GLY A 240 10.57 12.79 -6.86
N ASP A 241 10.06 13.06 -8.05
CA ASP A 241 10.89 13.27 -9.23
C ASP A 241 11.39 14.72 -9.27
N ASP A 242 12.72 14.90 -9.20
CA ASP A 242 13.37 16.21 -9.14
C ASP A 242 13.79 16.73 -10.53
N ASP A 243 13.89 15.84 -11.53
CA ASP A 243 14.16 16.16 -12.92
C ASP A 243 13.46 15.18 -13.87
N ALA A 244 12.32 15.58 -14.42
CA ALA A 244 11.55 14.76 -15.36
C ALA A 244 12.29 14.46 -16.70
N THR A 245 13.50 14.98 -16.90
CA THR A 245 14.29 14.80 -18.14
C THR A 245 15.51 13.89 -17.97
N ASP A 246 15.87 13.48 -16.76
CA ASP A 246 17.15 12.79 -16.49
C ASP A 246 17.13 11.27 -16.76
N GLY A 247 15.97 10.70 -17.09
CA GLY A 247 15.82 9.28 -17.41
C GLY A 247 15.72 8.37 -16.19
N ASP A 248 15.57 8.96 -15.01
CA ASP A 248 15.20 8.29 -13.78
C ASP A 248 13.75 8.61 -13.41
N ALA A 249 13.10 7.70 -12.71
CA ALA A 249 11.80 7.88 -12.08
C ALA A 249 12.00 7.78 -10.58
N LYS A 250 11.94 8.91 -9.88
CA LYS A 250 12.26 8.98 -8.44
C LYS A 250 11.03 9.14 -7.54
N ALA A 251 9.84 9.31 -8.11
CA ALA A 251 8.58 9.27 -7.37
C ALA A 251 8.36 7.87 -6.75
N PHE A 252 8.11 7.83 -5.44
CA PHE A 252 7.84 6.58 -4.72
C PHE A 252 6.44 6.06 -4.99
N ASP A 253 6.32 4.75 -5.20
CA ASP A 253 5.03 4.09 -5.38
C ASP A 253 4.60 3.40 -4.07
N PRO A 254 3.46 3.78 -3.46
CA PRO A 254 3.03 3.19 -2.19
C PRO A 254 2.46 1.77 -2.31
N LEU A 255 2.47 1.15 -3.50
CA LEU A 255 1.90 -0.15 -3.79
C LEU A 255 0.41 -0.22 -3.40
N PHE A 256 0.11 -0.93 -2.32
CA PHE A 256 -1.24 -1.21 -1.82
C PHE A 256 -1.41 -0.64 -0.41
N GLN A 257 -0.90 0.57 -0.18
CA GLN A 257 -0.97 1.27 1.11
C GLN A 257 -2.41 1.53 1.58
N ASP A 258 -2.61 1.49 2.89
CA ASP A 258 -3.74 2.17 3.53
C ASP A 258 -3.38 3.63 3.85
N SER A 259 -4.01 4.56 3.13
CA SER A 259 -3.73 5.99 3.21
C SER A 259 -4.66 6.74 4.16
N HIS A 260 -5.79 6.16 4.59
CA HIS A 260 -6.77 6.90 5.38
C HIS A 260 -6.20 7.25 6.76
N ASP A 261 -6.42 8.49 7.21
CA ASP A 261 -5.90 9.05 8.48
C ASP A 261 -4.35 9.12 8.60
N ARG A 262 -3.60 8.47 7.71
CA ARG A 262 -2.13 8.41 7.77
C ARG A 262 -1.47 9.77 7.60
N TYR A 263 -1.96 10.58 6.65
CA TYR A 263 -1.47 11.94 6.37
C TYR A 263 -2.55 13.01 6.58
N GLY A 264 -3.59 12.67 7.35
CA GLY A 264 -4.74 13.49 7.68
C GLY A 264 -6.04 12.95 7.10
N PHE A 265 -7.10 13.02 7.89
CA PHE A 265 -8.45 12.50 7.61
C PHE A 265 -9.13 12.93 6.29
N ALA A 266 -8.62 13.98 5.63
CA ALA A 266 -9.18 14.45 4.37
C ALA A 266 -8.58 13.76 3.13
N ASP A 267 -7.56 12.92 3.33
CA ASP A 267 -6.90 12.11 2.30
C ASP A 267 -6.43 12.91 1.07
N LEU A 268 -5.99 14.15 1.31
CA LEU A 268 -5.50 15.06 0.27
C LEU A 268 -4.09 14.73 -0.22
N PHE A 269 -3.36 13.86 0.49
CA PHE A 269 -1.96 13.58 0.24
C PHE A 269 -1.73 12.09 0.04
N ASN A 270 -0.92 11.75 -0.97
CA ASN A 270 -0.43 10.40 -1.23
C ASN A 270 1.02 10.27 -0.76
N PHE A 271 1.47 9.05 -0.48
CA PHE A 271 2.86 8.77 -0.11
C PHE A 271 3.80 8.72 -1.32
N SER A 272 3.83 9.81 -2.08
CA SER A 272 4.72 10.06 -3.22
C SER A 272 5.01 11.55 -3.26
N ASP A 273 6.28 11.94 -3.42
CA ASP A 273 6.70 13.36 -3.34
C ASP A 273 6.17 14.05 -2.07
N LEU A 274 6.33 13.38 -0.92
CA LEU A 274 5.74 13.79 0.35
C LEU A 274 6.81 14.00 1.41
N VAL A 275 6.64 15.06 2.20
CA VAL A 275 7.21 15.16 3.55
C VAL A 275 6.08 15.52 4.50
N SER A 276 5.89 14.69 5.53
CA SER A 276 4.89 14.91 6.56
C SER A 276 5.51 14.83 7.95
N ILE A 277 5.07 15.74 8.83
CA ILE A 277 5.42 15.76 10.25
C ILE A 277 4.12 15.98 11.02
N SER A 278 3.84 15.10 11.97
CA SER A 278 2.70 15.24 12.86
C SER A 278 3.08 14.96 14.30
N ALA A 279 2.32 15.54 15.23
CA ALA A 279 2.41 15.24 16.64
C ALA A 279 1.01 14.88 17.13
N GLY A 280 0.94 13.87 18.00
CA GLY A 280 -0.31 13.32 18.47
C GLY A 280 -0.29 13.06 19.97
N TYR A 281 -1.49 13.11 20.55
CA TYR A 281 -1.77 12.68 21.90
C TYR A 281 -3.03 11.82 21.88
N HIS A 282 -3.00 10.66 22.52
CA HIS A 282 -4.19 9.83 22.68
C HIS A 282 -4.20 9.12 24.03
N ILE A 283 -5.40 8.76 24.47
CA ILE A 283 -5.67 8.07 25.72
C ILE A 283 -6.16 6.67 25.37
N ILE A 284 -5.49 5.64 25.91
CA ILE A 284 -5.79 4.22 25.74
C ILE A 284 -6.35 3.65 27.04
#